data_AF-A0A0R2BPD1-F1
#
_entry.id   AF-A0A0R2BPD1-F1
#
_cell.length_a   1.000
_cell.length_b   1.000
_cell.length_c   1.000
_cell.angle_alpha   90.00
_cell.angle_beta   90.00
_cell.angle_gamma   90.00
#
_symmetry.space_group_name_H-M   'P 1'
#
loop_
_entity.id
_entity.type
_entity.pdbx_description
1 polymer ?
#
loop_
_entity_poly.entity_id
_entity_poly.type
_entity_poly.pdbx_seq_one_letter_code
_entity_poly.pdbx_strand_id
1 'polypeptide(L)'
;MRTIIGDWAKQQLNHSLDDDQTIIVDATVVPVNIRFPQDYSLLSQARTTLEKFITELAHQLNTKIPRTYKREAHKVYVRFTKKPRRSAKETRNQVKAQLQYVRRDLRYVHELR
;
A
#
# COMPACT_ATOMS: atom_id res chain seq x y z
N MET A 1 -25.99 -1.18 1.42
CA MET A 1 -24.76 -1.40 2.22
C MET A 1 -23.67 -1.93 1.29
N ARG A 2 -22.47 -1.34 1.28
CA ARG A 2 -21.34 -1.83 0.49
C ARG A 2 -20.68 -2.98 1.23
N THR A 3 -20.68 -4.18 0.65
CA THR A 3 -20.13 -5.40 1.25
C THR A 3 -18.61 -5.29 1.39
N ILE A 4 -18.08 -5.42 2.60
CA ILE A 4 -16.63 -5.37 2.93
C ILE A 4 -16.00 -6.76 2.71
N ILE A 5 -16.38 -7.45 1.63
CA ILE A 5 -15.72 -8.71 1.26
C ILE A 5 -14.60 -8.35 0.31
N GLY A 6 -13.36 -8.70 0.64
CA GLY A 6 -12.20 -8.48 -0.22
C GLY A 6 -12.30 -9.31 -1.51
N ASP A 7 -11.89 -8.72 -2.64
CA ASP A 7 -12.05 -9.34 -3.97
C ASP A 7 -11.34 -10.69 -4.12
N TRP A 8 -10.24 -10.90 -3.39
CA TRP A 8 -9.53 -12.18 -3.36
C TRP A 8 -10.36 -13.33 -2.75
N ALA A 9 -11.12 -13.06 -1.68
CA ALA A 9 -11.97 -14.07 -1.05
C ALA A 9 -13.12 -14.47 -1.97
N LYS A 10 -13.68 -13.50 -2.72
CA LYS A 10 -14.67 -13.77 -3.77
C LYS A 10 -14.09 -14.64 -4.89
N GLN A 11 -12.87 -14.35 -5.34
CA GLN A 11 -12.22 -15.11 -6.41
C GLN A 11 -11.93 -16.56 -5.98
N GLN A 12 -11.47 -16.79 -4.76
CA GLN A 12 -11.26 -18.16 -4.25
C GLN A 12 -12.57 -18.93 -4.12
N LEU A 13 -13.61 -18.29 -3.58
CA LEU A 13 -14.94 -18.91 -3.49
C LEU A 13 -15.48 -19.27 -4.87
N ASN A 14 -15.41 -18.36 -5.85
CA ASN A 14 -15.88 -18.61 -7.21
C ASN A 14 -15.11 -19.74 -7.93
N HIS A 15 -13.82 -19.94 -7.63
CA HIS A 15 -13.08 -21.08 -8.20
C HIS A 15 -13.51 -22.42 -7.58
N SER A 16 -14.04 -22.40 -6.36
CA SER A 16 -14.36 -23.60 -5.58
C SER A 16 -15.77 -24.13 -5.84
N LEU A 17 -16.56 -23.47 -6.68
CA LEU A 17 -18.00 -23.71 -6.83
C LEU A 17 -18.37 -23.88 -8.29
N ASP A 18 -19.37 -24.73 -8.51
CA ASP A 18 -20.03 -24.84 -9.81
C ASP A 18 -21.04 -23.69 -10.02
N ASP A 19 -21.30 -23.33 -11.27
CA ASP A 19 -22.04 -22.12 -11.69
C ASP A 19 -23.47 -22.00 -11.11
N ASP A 20 -24.05 -23.10 -10.60
CA ASP A 20 -25.41 -23.15 -10.04
C ASP A 20 -25.48 -22.96 -8.51
N GLN A 21 -24.35 -22.82 -7.81
CA GLN A 21 -24.34 -22.62 -6.34
C GLN A 21 -24.34 -21.13 -5.95
N THR A 22 -25.34 -20.73 -5.16
CA THR A 22 -25.41 -19.40 -4.54
C THR A 22 -24.84 -19.42 -3.13
N ILE A 23 -23.74 -18.69 -2.87
CA ILE A 23 -23.20 -18.54 -1.52
C ILE A 23 -23.71 -17.27 -0.84
N ILE A 24 -24.24 -17.45 0.37
CA ILE A 24 -24.55 -16.38 1.31
C ILE A 24 -23.37 -16.29 2.29
N VAL A 25 -22.50 -15.29 2.11
CA VAL A 25 -21.35 -15.05 3.00
C VAL A 25 -21.71 -13.97 4.02
N ASP A 26 -21.66 -14.29 5.30
CA ASP A 26 -21.74 -13.29 6.37
C ASP A 26 -20.38 -12.58 6.54
N ALA A 27 -20.42 -11.26 6.71
CA ALA A 27 -19.23 -10.42 6.81
C ALA A 27 -18.42 -10.68 8.09
N THR A 28 -19.01 -11.33 9.09
CA THR A 28 -18.36 -11.64 10.38
C THR A 28 -17.37 -12.80 10.31
N VAL A 29 -17.50 -13.67 9.30
CA VAL A 29 -16.74 -14.94 9.22
C VAL A 29 -15.44 -14.80 8.43
N VAL A 30 -15.31 -13.76 7.59
CA VAL A 30 -14.13 -13.55 6.74
C VAL A 30 -13.15 -12.59 7.43
N PRO A 31 -11.86 -12.96 7.58
CA PRO A 31 -10.87 -12.07 8.17
C PRO A 31 -10.72 -10.81 7.31
N VAL A 32 -11.08 -9.67 7.89
CA VAL A 32 -10.94 -8.35 7.28
C VAL A 32 -9.45 -7.98 7.28
N ASN A 33 -8.74 -8.30 6.19
CA ASN A 33 -7.31 -7.96 6.04
C ASN A 33 -7.10 -6.47 5.71
N ILE A 34 -7.78 -5.58 6.44
CA ILE A 34 -7.65 -4.13 6.30
C ILE A 34 -6.67 -3.66 7.37
N ARG A 35 -5.48 -3.22 6.93
CA ARG A 35 -4.54 -2.50 7.81
C ARG A 35 -5.12 -1.16 8.20
N PHE A 36 -4.82 -0.69 9.41
CA PHE A 36 -5.33 0.59 9.86
C PHE A 36 -4.72 1.70 8.98
N PRO A 37 -5.52 2.69 8.51
CA PRO A 37 -5.08 3.67 7.52
C PRO A 37 -3.90 4.54 7.99
N GLN A 38 -3.68 4.64 9.30
CA GLN A 38 -2.56 5.38 9.89
C GLN A 38 -1.32 4.52 10.19
N ASP A 39 -1.33 3.25 9.78
CA ASP A 39 -0.21 2.36 10.02
C ASP A 39 1.00 2.74 9.15
N TYR A 40 2.13 2.99 9.80
CA TYR A 40 3.40 3.28 9.13
C TYR A 40 3.83 2.16 8.15
N SER A 41 3.39 0.92 8.40
CA SER A 41 3.64 -0.24 7.54
C SER A 41 2.84 -0.14 6.23
N LEU A 42 1.57 0.27 6.30
CA LEU A 42 0.71 0.50 5.14
C LEU A 42 1.26 1.62 4.27
N LEU A 43 1.63 2.76 4.87
CA LEU A 43 2.20 3.88 4.12
C LEU A 43 3.54 3.53 3.46
N SER A 44 4.36 2.71 4.12
CA SER A 44 5.62 2.22 3.53
C SER A 44 5.39 1.30 2.33
N GLN A 45 4.36 0.43 2.40
CA GLN A 45 3.94 -0.39 1.26
C GLN A 45 3.46 0.50 0.11
N ALA A 46 2.57 1.45 0.38
CA ALA A 46 2.06 2.39 -0.62
C ALA A 46 3.19 3.17 -1.32
N ARG A 47 4.14 3.72 -0.57
CA ARG A 47 5.34 4.38 -1.12
C ARG A 47 6.13 3.43 -2.03
N THR A 48 6.39 2.19 -1.59
CA THR A 48 7.17 1.23 -2.37
C THR A 48 6.48 0.85 -3.67
N THR A 49 5.16 0.69 -3.64
CA THR A 49 4.34 0.43 -4.83
C THR A 49 4.39 1.63 -5.79
N LEU A 50 4.21 2.85 -5.31
CA LEU A 50 4.29 4.06 -6.14
C LEU A 50 5.68 4.24 -6.78
N GLU A 51 6.77 4.02 -6.04
CA GLU A 51 8.13 4.10 -6.59
C GLU A 51 8.38 3.07 -7.71
N LYS A 52 7.76 1.88 -7.63
CA LYS A 52 7.79 0.89 -8.72
C LYS A 52 6.99 1.38 -9.93
N PHE A 53 5.76 1.84 -9.70
CA PHE A 53 4.91 2.42 -10.75
C PHE A 53 5.58 3.56 -11.51
N ILE A 54 6.23 4.49 -10.80
CA ILE A 54 6.97 5.60 -11.44
C ILE A 54 8.10 5.08 -12.33
N THR A 55 8.80 4.04 -11.86
CA THR A 55 9.88 3.42 -12.63
C THR A 55 9.32 2.76 -13.89
N GLU A 56 8.26 1.97 -13.76
CA GLU A 56 7.60 1.30 -14.88
C GLU A 56 7.05 2.31 -15.90
N LEU A 57 6.37 3.37 -15.45
CA LEU A 57 5.87 4.44 -16.32
C LEU A 57 6.98 5.17 -17.06
N ALA A 58 8.06 5.54 -16.36
CA ALA A 58 9.20 6.20 -17.00
C ALA A 58 9.85 5.31 -18.08
N HIS A 59 9.94 4.00 -17.84
CA HIS A 59 10.43 3.04 -18.82
C HIS A 59 9.50 2.92 -20.03
N GLN A 60 8.18 2.85 -19.81
CA GLN A 60 7.18 2.77 -20.89
C GLN A 60 7.21 4.02 -21.78
N LEU A 61 7.41 5.20 -21.20
CA LEU A 61 7.48 6.47 -21.91
C LEU A 61 8.89 6.78 -22.45
N ASN A 62 9.86 5.91 -22.19
CA ASN A 62 11.28 6.11 -22.53
C ASN A 62 11.83 7.47 -22.03
N THR A 63 11.33 7.92 -20.88
CA THR A 63 11.73 9.18 -20.24
C THR A 63 12.70 8.94 -19.09
N LYS A 64 13.38 9.99 -18.65
CA LYS A 64 14.30 9.90 -17.52
C LYS A 64 13.53 9.63 -16.23
N ILE A 65 13.93 8.58 -15.52
CA ILE A 65 13.37 8.24 -14.21
C ILE A 65 13.54 9.42 -13.24
N PRO A 66 12.45 9.95 -12.64
CA PRO A 66 12.53 11.04 -11.69
C PRO A 66 13.35 10.67 -10.45
N ARG A 67 13.97 11.69 -9.82
CA ARG A 67 14.69 11.50 -8.56
C ARG A 67 13.70 11.16 -7.43
N THR A 68 13.73 9.91 -6.98
CA THR A 68 13.03 9.43 -5.78
C THR A 68 14.00 9.18 -4.63
N TYR A 69 13.47 9.07 -3.40
CA TYR A 69 14.25 8.90 -2.17
C TYR A 69 14.22 7.46 -1.66
N LYS A 70 14.08 6.49 -2.56
CA LYS A 70 13.87 5.06 -2.26
C LYS A 70 14.82 4.50 -1.21
N ARG A 71 16.13 4.74 -1.37
CA ARG A 71 17.18 4.22 -0.47
C ARG A 71 17.11 4.87 0.92
N GLU A 72 16.97 6.20 0.96
CA GLU A 72 16.91 6.95 2.22
C GLU A 72 15.63 6.64 3.01
N ALA A 73 14.48 6.65 2.33
CA ALA A 73 13.18 6.32 2.93
C ALA A 73 13.17 4.89 3.49
N HIS A 74 13.75 3.93 2.76
CA HIS A 74 13.89 2.55 3.23
C HIS A 74 14.79 2.47 4.47
N LYS A 75 15.94 3.13 4.47
CA LYS A 75 16.86 3.15 5.63
C LYS A 75 16.18 3.72 6.88
N VAL A 76 15.45 4.83 6.75
CA VAL A 76 14.70 5.44 7.85
C VAL A 76 13.61 4.50 8.35
N TYR A 77 12.85 3.88 7.45
CA TYR A 77 11.82 2.91 7.80
C TYR A 77 12.37 1.67 8.52
N VAL A 78 13.47 1.10 8.02
CA VAL A 78 14.12 -0.07 8.64
C VAL A 78 14.64 0.27 10.04
N ARG A 79 15.27 1.43 10.20
CA ARG A 79 15.71 1.90 11.53
C ARG A 79 14.51 2.06 12.47
N PHE A 80 13.44 2.68 11.99
CA PHE A 80 12.22 2.85 12.76
C PHE A 80 11.59 1.51 13.16
N THR A 81 11.48 0.55 12.24
CA THR A 81 10.86 -0.78 12.45
C THR A 81 11.70 -1.74 13.29
N LYS A 82 13.01 -1.60 13.31
CA LYS A 82 13.89 -2.40 14.17
C LYS A 82 13.94 -1.93 15.64
N LYS A 83 13.48 -0.71 15.93
CA LYS A 83 13.49 -0.16 17.30
C LYS A 83 12.49 -0.93 18.20
N PRO A 84 12.90 -1.42 19.39
CA PRO A 84 12.02 -2.23 20.24
C PRO A 84 10.87 -1.43 20.88
N ARG A 85 11.10 -0.17 21.27
CA ARG A 85 10.09 0.74 21.83
C ARG A 85 10.11 2.08 21.10
N ARG A 86 8.94 2.62 20.82
CA ARG A 86 8.74 3.86 20.05
C ARG A 86 7.87 4.82 20.82
N SER A 87 8.23 6.09 20.83
CA SER A 87 7.33 7.12 21.36
C SER A 87 6.23 7.44 20.35
N ALA A 88 5.11 7.98 20.85
CA ALA A 88 4.05 8.50 19.98
C ALA A 88 4.56 9.59 19.03
N LYS A 89 5.50 10.44 19.48
CA LYS A 89 6.13 11.48 18.67
C LYS A 89 6.91 10.90 17.49
N GLU A 90 7.71 9.85 17.73
CA GLU A 90 8.45 9.16 16.67
C GLU A 90 7.52 8.54 15.63
N THR A 91 6.44 7.90 16.08
CA THR A 91 5.45 7.29 15.18
C THR A 91 4.78 8.34 14.29
N ARG A 92 4.36 9.47 14.87
CA ARG A 92 3.80 10.59 14.10
C ARG A 92 4.80 11.16 13.10
N ASN A 93 6.06 11.32 13.49
CA ASN A 93 7.11 11.80 12.59
C ASN A 93 7.35 10.83 11.42
N GLN A 94 7.35 9.52 11.69
CA GLN A 94 7.50 8.49 10.66
C GLN A 94 6.32 8.50 9.68
N VAL A 95 5.08 8.61 10.20
CA VAL A 95 3.87 8.73 9.39
C VAL A 95 3.92 9.97 8.52
N LYS A 96 4.28 11.13 9.09
CA LYS A 96 4.44 12.39 8.34
C LYS A 96 5.47 12.26 7.21
N ALA A 97 6.62 11.65 7.49
CA ALA A 97 7.66 11.43 6.48
C ALA A 97 7.16 10.52 5.33
N GLN A 98 6.47 9.42 5.66
CA GLN A 98 5.91 8.53 4.63
C GLN A 98 4.85 9.24 3.77
N LEU A 99 3.95 10.02 4.39
CA LEU A 99 2.95 10.81 3.65
C LEU A 99 3.60 11.83 2.70
N GLN A 100 4.71 12.46 3.10
CA GLN A 100 5.45 13.37 2.24
C GLN A 100 6.07 12.66 1.03
N TYR A 101 6.63 11.46 1.22
CA TYR A 101 7.11 10.64 0.10
C TYR A 101 5.97 10.25 -0.84
N VAL A 102 4.88 9.71 -0.31
CA VAL A 102 3.70 9.32 -1.10
C VAL A 102 3.15 10.51 -1.88
N ARG A 103 3.00 11.69 -1.26
CA ARG A 103 2.52 12.90 -1.94
C ARG A 103 3.42 13.31 -3.10
N ARG A 104 4.74 13.25 -2.93
CA ARG A 104 5.69 13.56 -4.01
C ARG A 104 5.61 12.51 -5.12
N ASP A 105 5.56 11.24 -4.76
CA ASP A 105 5.54 10.15 -5.71
C ASP A 105 4.24 10.18 -6.55
N LEU A 106 3.09 10.50 -5.93
CA LEU A 106 1.84 10.79 -6.65
C LEU A 106 1.96 11.96 -7.63
N ARG A 107 2.72 13.01 -7.29
CA ARG A 107 2.98 14.12 -8.20
C ARG A 107 3.74 13.64 -9.44
N TYR A 108 4.77 12.80 -9.28
CA TYR A 108 5.48 12.23 -10.42
C TYR A 108 4.60 11.33 -11.28
N VAL A 109 3.73 10.51 -10.67
CA VAL A 109 2.75 9.71 -11.42
C VAL A 109 1.83 10.61 -12.25
N HIS A 110 1.40 11.75 -11.71
CA HIS A 110 0.60 12.71 -12.46
C HIS A 110 1.38 13.42 -13.58
N GLU A 111 2.65 13.76 -13.35
CA GLU A 111 3.51 14.42 -14.35
C GLU A 111 3.93 13.46 -15.48
N LEU A 112 4.04 12.17 -15.19
CA LEU A 112 4.38 11.10 -16.15
C LEU A 112 3.17 10.42 -16.77
N ARG A 113 1.94 10.86 -16.49
CA ARG A 113 0.74 10.33 -17.12
C ARG A 113 0.39 11.15 -18.35
#